data_AF-A0A9E0A9K6-F1
#
_entry.id   AF-A0A9E0A9K6-F1
#
_cell.length_a   1.000
_cell.length_b   1.000
_cell.length_c   1.000
_cell.angle_alpha   90.00
_cell.angle_beta   90.00
_cell.angle_gamma   90.00
#
_symmetry.space_group_name_H-M   'P 1'
#
loop_
_entity.id
_entity.type
_entity.pdbx_description
1 polymer ?
#
loop_
_entity_poly.entity_id
_entity_poly.type
_entity_poly.pdbx_seq_one_letter_code
_entity_poly.pdbx_strand_id
1 'polypeptide(L)'
;MGDAGFVEIGYIQRTHGINGELAVSLNSSVEFNPEELESVFLEIEGIPVPFFITRIRFQNPEKAIVKFDDVDSIDQAQELYGVKMLIPSTSIELEDEVYLSDLVGYKVRNTDKSEVGVIVDYTEYSMNATFELVTPDGKHVLIPAADELIVEVDTSAKLLEMELPEGLIDLNL
;
A
#
# COMPACT_ATOMS: atom_id res chain seq x y z
N MET A 1 -2.19 17.90 8.25
CA MET A 1 -1.46 17.60 9.49
C MET A 1 -1.84 16.16 9.81
N GLY A 2 -1.16 15.20 9.17
CA GLY A 2 -1.54 13.79 9.26
C GLY A 2 -1.10 13.26 10.62
N ASP A 3 -2.04 12.76 11.41
CA ASP A 3 -1.67 11.89 12.51
C ASP A 3 -0.94 10.68 11.92
N ALA A 4 0.34 10.53 12.23
CA ALA A 4 1.10 9.35 11.85
C ALA A 4 0.50 8.15 12.59
N GLY A 5 -0.36 7.41 11.89
CA GLY A 5 -0.98 6.20 12.41
C GLY A 5 0.02 5.05 12.46
N PHE A 6 -0.35 4.00 13.17
CA PHE A 6 0.37 2.72 13.17
C PHE A 6 -0.48 1.67 12.47
N VAL A 7 0.16 0.83 11.66
CA VAL A 7 -0.48 -0.31 11.01
C VAL A 7 0.10 -1.61 11.55
N GLU A 8 -0.78 -2.54 11.90
CA GLU A 8 -0.43 -3.87 12.40
C GLU A 8 0.06 -4.75 11.24
N ILE A 9 1.33 -5.13 11.30
CA ILE A 9 1.96 -6.02 10.31
C ILE A 9 2.02 -7.47 10.78
N GLY A 10 1.63 -7.75 12.01
CA GLY A 10 1.71 -9.09 12.57
C GLY A 10 1.78 -9.13 14.09
N TYR A 11 2.18 -10.29 14.62
CA TYR A 11 2.35 -10.51 16.05
C TYR A 11 3.39 -11.60 16.35
N ILE A 12 3.93 -11.55 17.56
CA ILE A 12 4.92 -12.50 18.05
C ILE A 12 4.24 -13.81 18.44
N GLN A 13 4.61 -14.92 17.81
CA GLN A 13 4.00 -16.23 18.04
C GLN A 13 4.68 -17.06 19.12
N ARG A 14 6.01 -17.00 19.23
CA ARG A 14 6.80 -17.78 20.20
C ARG A 14 8.27 -17.38 20.15
N THR A 15 9.03 -17.83 21.13
CA THR A 15 10.50 -17.77 21.10
C THR A 15 11.09 -18.67 20.02
N HIS A 16 12.28 -18.32 19.56
CA HIS A 16 13.12 -19.08 18.66
C HIS A 16 14.53 -19.19 19.25
N GLY A 17 15.00 -20.41 19.49
CA GLY A 17 16.30 -20.62 20.14
C GLY A 17 16.33 -20.08 21.58
N ILE A 18 17.54 -19.77 22.05
CA ILE A 18 17.80 -19.33 23.44
C ILE A 18 18.36 -17.90 23.55
N ASN A 19 18.75 -17.29 22.43
CA ASN A 19 19.41 -15.98 22.37
C ASN A 19 18.43 -14.83 22.09
N GLY A 20 17.17 -14.98 22.53
CA GLY A 20 16.14 -13.95 22.39
C GLY A 20 15.59 -13.74 20.96
N GLU A 21 15.80 -14.68 20.04
CA GLU A 21 15.13 -14.60 18.72
C GLU A 21 13.63 -14.96 18.87
N LEU A 22 12.80 -14.41 17.99
CA LEU A 22 11.34 -14.51 18.05
C LEU A 22 10.79 -14.95 16.71
N ALA A 23 9.89 -15.93 16.72
CA ALA A 23 9.11 -16.30 15.54
C ALA A 23 7.85 -15.43 15.48
N VAL A 24 7.63 -14.78 14.34
CA VAL A 24 6.54 -13.82 14.14
C VAL A 24 5.61 -14.31 13.03
N SER A 25 4.30 -14.10 13.24
CA SER A 25 3.30 -14.19 12.18
C SER A 25 3.16 -12.82 11.56
N LEU A 26 3.18 -12.75 10.24
CA LEU A 26 2.96 -11.52 9.48
C LEU A 26 1.58 -11.54 8.84
N ASN A 27 1.01 -10.34 8.69
CA ASN A 27 -0.20 -10.11 7.92
C ASN A 27 0.17 -9.94 6.44
N SER A 28 -0.15 -10.94 5.62
CA SER A 28 0.15 -10.92 4.18
C SER A 28 -0.67 -9.91 3.39
N SER A 29 -1.66 -9.26 4.01
CA SER A 29 -2.43 -8.16 3.39
C SER A 29 -1.79 -6.78 3.59
N VAL A 30 -0.65 -6.68 4.27
CA VAL A 30 0.09 -5.42 4.44
C VAL A 30 1.44 -5.53 3.74
N GLU A 31 1.64 -4.70 2.73
CA GLU A 31 2.89 -4.63 1.98
C GLU A 31 3.85 -3.60 2.61
N PHE A 32 5.10 -4.00 2.78
CA PHE A 32 6.16 -3.15 3.33
C PHE A 32 7.51 -3.66 2.85
N ASN A 33 8.47 -2.75 2.72
CA ASN A 33 9.83 -3.11 2.34
C ASN A 33 10.60 -3.67 3.54
N PRO A 34 11.00 -4.95 3.55
CA PRO A 34 11.74 -5.48 4.68
C PRO A 34 13.17 -4.95 4.82
N GLU A 35 13.77 -4.44 3.73
CA GLU A 35 15.12 -3.86 3.75
C GLU A 35 15.13 -2.48 4.41
N GLU A 36 13.98 -1.79 4.46
CA GLU A 36 13.82 -0.48 5.08
C GLU A 36 13.38 -0.57 6.56
N LEU A 37 13.07 -1.77 7.05
CA LEU A 37 12.69 -1.99 8.45
C LEU A 37 13.90 -1.98 9.40
N GLU A 38 14.36 -0.79 9.77
CA GLU A 38 15.34 -0.61 10.85
C GLU A 38 14.74 -0.85 12.25
N SER A 39 13.44 -0.59 12.41
CA SER A 39 12.72 -0.77 13.67
C SER A 39 11.24 -1.04 13.44
N VAL A 40 10.59 -1.58 14.46
CA VAL A 40 9.13 -1.74 14.54
C VAL A 40 8.66 -1.25 15.90
N PHE A 41 7.36 -1.07 16.05
CA PHE A 41 6.75 -0.79 17.34
C PHE A 41 6.05 -2.05 17.86
N LEU A 42 6.29 -2.38 19.12
CA LEU A 42 5.59 -3.43 19.84
C LEU A 42 4.49 -2.80 20.68
N GLU A 43 3.25 -3.27 20.54
CA GLU A 43 2.12 -2.76 21.34
C GLU A 43 2.15 -3.36 22.75
N ILE A 44 2.70 -2.62 23.71
CA ILE A 44 2.80 -3.05 25.11
C ILE A 44 1.81 -2.24 25.93
N GLU A 45 0.83 -2.91 26.54
CA GLU A 45 -0.24 -2.27 27.32
C GLU A 45 -0.99 -1.16 26.54
N GLY A 46 -1.14 -1.34 25.22
CA GLY A 46 -1.80 -0.38 24.32
C GLY A 46 -0.92 0.80 23.91
N ILE A 47 0.38 0.78 24.25
CA ILE A 47 1.35 1.80 23.90
C ILE A 47 2.31 1.22 22.83
N PRO A 48 2.47 1.88 21.67
CA PRO A 48 3.50 1.52 20.70
C PRO A 48 4.89 1.85 21.25
N VAL A 49 5.68 0.82 21.57
CA VAL A 49 7.05 0.96 22.08
C VAL A 49 8.03 0.60 20.96
N PRO A 50 9.01 1.47 20.61
CA PRO A 50 9.95 1.17 19.53
C PRO A 50 10.95 0.06 19.91
N PHE A 51 11.19 -0.85 18.98
CA PHE A 51 12.18 -1.93 19.06
C PHE A 51 13.04 -1.94 17.79
N PHE A 52 14.35 -1.80 17.96
CA PHE A 52 15.31 -1.84 16.86
C PHE A 52 15.59 -3.28 16.42
N ILE A 53 15.55 -3.53 15.12
CA ILE A 53 15.80 -4.84 14.53
C ILE A 53 17.30 -4.97 14.27
N THR A 54 17.93 -5.98 14.86
CA THR A 54 19.31 -6.34 14.51
C THR A 54 19.37 -7.35 13.38
N ARG A 55 18.33 -8.20 13.29
CA ARG A 55 18.21 -9.19 12.24
C ARG A 55 16.76 -9.59 12.02
N ILE A 56 16.36 -9.68 10.76
CA ILE A 56 15.12 -10.30 10.35
C ILE A 56 15.39 -11.34 9.26
N ARG A 57 14.68 -12.47 9.31
CA ARG A 57 14.75 -13.53 8.29
C ARG A 57 13.35 -14.04 7.99
N PHE A 58 12.87 -13.75 6.80
CA PHE A 58 11.61 -14.26 6.28
C PHE A 58 11.74 -15.75 5.96
N GLN A 59 10.75 -16.51 6.36
CA GLN A 59 10.61 -17.92 6.00
C GLN A 59 9.63 -18.07 4.83
N ASN A 60 8.59 -17.24 4.81
CA ASN A 60 7.60 -17.07 3.76
C ASN A 60 6.85 -15.73 4.00
N PRO A 61 5.90 -15.31 3.14
CA PRO A 61 5.21 -14.04 3.30
C PRO A 61 4.47 -13.85 4.64
N GLU A 62 4.07 -14.94 5.29
CA GLU A 62 3.29 -14.90 6.55
C GLU A 62 4.16 -15.14 7.79
N LYS A 63 5.47 -15.41 7.64
CA LYS A 63 6.34 -15.84 8.75
C LYS A 63 7.75 -15.29 8.64
N ALA A 64 8.24 -14.75 9.74
CA ALA A 64 9.64 -14.37 9.88
C ALA A 64 10.21 -14.77 11.25
N ILE A 65 11.53 -14.73 11.35
CA ILE A 65 12.26 -14.76 12.61
C ILE A 65 12.94 -13.42 12.77
N VAL A 66 12.70 -12.75 13.90
CA VAL A 66 13.25 -11.43 14.22
C VAL A 66 14.11 -11.51 15.47
N LYS A 67 15.13 -10.66 15.51
CA LYS A 67 15.98 -10.41 16.67
C LYS A 67 16.00 -8.90 16.89
N PHE A 68 15.70 -8.50 18.12
CA PHE A 68 15.78 -7.11 18.55
C PHE A 68 17.08 -6.86 19.34
N ASP A 69 17.50 -5.60 19.39
CA ASP A 69 18.72 -5.19 20.10
C ASP A 69 18.62 -5.44 21.62
N ASP A 70 17.44 -5.20 22.22
CA ASP A 70 17.23 -5.26 23.67
C ASP A 70 16.69 -6.62 24.20
N VAL A 71 16.55 -7.63 23.32
CA VAL A 71 15.95 -8.93 23.68
C VAL A 71 16.98 -10.04 23.51
N ASP A 72 17.74 -10.35 24.56
CA ASP A 72 18.92 -11.24 24.51
C ASP A 72 18.73 -12.61 25.13
N SER A 73 17.66 -12.81 25.90
CA SER A 73 17.38 -14.08 26.56
C SER A 73 16.04 -14.68 26.14
N ILE A 74 15.90 -15.99 26.35
CA ILE A 74 14.62 -16.67 26.18
C ILE A 74 13.54 -16.11 27.12
N ASP A 75 13.91 -15.70 28.34
CA ASP A 75 12.97 -15.18 29.33
C ASP A 75 12.39 -13.83 28.86
N GLN A 76 13.23 -12.92 28.36
CA GLN A 76 12.78 -11.65 27.76
C GLN A 76 11.91 -11.88 26.53
N ALA A 77 12.31 -12.83 25.68
CA ALA A 77 11.54 -13.18 24.49
C ALA A 77 10.16 -13.79 24.83
N GLN A 78 10.03 -14.50 25.95
CA GLN A 78 8.75 -15.05 26.41
C GLN A 78 7.76 -13.96 26.84
N GLU A 79 8.24 -12.84 27.40
CA GLU A 79 7.40 -11.71 27.80
C GLU A 79 6.69 -11.05 26.60
N LEU A 80 7.25 -11.21 25.40
CA LEU A 80 6.72 -10.62 24.18
C LEU A 80 5.73 -11.53 23.43
N TYR A 81 5.37 -12.70 23.99
CA TYR A 81 4.41 -13.60 23.38
C TYR A 81 3.06 -12.92 23.13
N GLY A 82 2.56 -12.99 21.90
CA GLY A 82 1.27 -12.42 21.50
C GLY A 82 1.28 -10.91 21.29
N VAL A 83 2.40 -10.24 21.52
CA VAL A 83 2.52 -8.79 21.31
C VAL A 83 2.46 -8.47 19.81
N LYS A 84 1.67 -7.46 19.48
CA LYS A 84 1.50 -6.98 18.11
C LYS A 84 2.71 -6.22 17.64
N MET A 85 3.03 -6.40 16.37
CA MET A 85 4.05 -5.64 15.66
C MET A 85 3.38 -4.61 14.76
N LEU A 86 3.86 -3.38 14.87
CA LEU A 86 3.32 -2.21 14.21
C LEU A 86 4.44 -1.50 13.43
N ILE A 87 4.08 -0.89 12.32
CA ILE A 87 4.93 0.07 11.61
C ILE A 87 4.21 1.41 11.45
N PRO A 88 4.93 2.53 11.29
CA PRO A 88 4.31 3.78 10.88
C PRO A 88 3.54 3.58 9.57
N SER A 89 2.37 4.21 9.43
CA SER A 89 1.57 4.13 8.20
C SER A 89 2.33 4.65 6.97
N THR A 90 3.34 5.50 7.15
CA THR A 90 4.23 6.00 6.10
C THR A 90 5.26 4.98 5.61
N SER A 91 5.41 3.84 6.29
CA SER A 91 6.37 2.77 5.95
C SER A 91 5.72 1.62 5.19
N ILE A 92 4.43 1.72 4.89
CA ILE A 92 3.74 0.79 4.01
C ILE A 92 4.19 1.13 2.59
N GLU A 93 4.64 0.12 1.85
CA GLU A 93 4.74 0.25 0.40
C GLU A 93 3.31 0.24 -0.12
N LEU A 94 2.73 1.43 -0.28
CA LEU A 94 1.56 1.58 -1.12
C LEU A 94 2.08 1.32 -2.53
N GLU A 95 1.61 0.27 -3.20
CA GLU A 95 1.83 0.10 -4.65
C GLU A 95 1.69 1.48 -5.29
N ASP A 96 2.79 2.03 -5.84
CA ASP A 96 2.94 3.39 -6.35
C ASP A 96 1.60 4.13 -6.42
N GLU A 97 1.18 4.76 -5.30
CA GLU A 97 -0.14 5.39 -5.23
C GLU A 97 -0.10 6.57 -6.21
N VAL A 98 -0.48 6.31 -7.46
CA VAL A 98 -0.54 7.35 -8.48
C VAL A 98 -1.73 8.20 -8.12
N TYR A 99 -1.45 9.34 -7.49
CA TYR A 99 -2.49 10.29 -7.15
C TYR A 99 -3.24 10.68 -8.43
N LEU A 100 -4.57 10.82 -8.35
CA LEU A 100 -5.37 11.25 -9.50
C LEU A 100 -4.87 12.58 -10.09
N SER A 101 -4.30 13.45 -9.25
CA SER A 101 -3.65 14.69 -9.66
C SER A 101 -2.45 14.49 -10.57
N ASP A 102 -1.69 13.41 -10.39
CA ASP A 102 -0.49 13.10 -11.16
C ASP A 102 -0.83 12.57 -12.56
N LEU A 103 -2.06 12.07 -12.72
CA LEU A 103 -2.60 11.58 -13.99
C LEU A 103 -3.14 12.70 -14.88
N VAL A 104 -3.25 13.93 -14.38
CA VAL A 104 -3.67 15.07 -15.23
C VAL A 104 -2.65 15.25 -16.37
N GLY A 105 -3.16 15.27 -17.59
CA GLY A 105 -2.40 15.31 -18.84
C GLY A 105 -2.03 13.93 -19.41
N TYR A 106 -2.41 12.82 -18.77
CA TYR A 106 -2.26 11.49 -19.35
C TYR A 106 -3.31 11.24 -20.43
N LYS A 107 -2.92 10.46 -21.44
CA LYS A 107 -3.85 9.91 -22.42
C LYS A 107 -4.55 8.70 -21.82
N VAL A 108 -5.86 8.60 -22.00
CA VAL A 108 -6.65 7.45 -21.60
C VAL A 108 -6.96 6.60 -22.83
N ARG A 109 -6.71 5.30 -22.70
CA ARG A 109 -7.03 4.30 -23.71
C ARG A 109 -7.82 3.16 -23.07
N ASN A 110 -8.82 2.66 -23.78
CA ASN A 110 -9.55 1.47 -23.34
C ASN A 110 -8.73 0.19 -23.65
N THR A 111 -9.08 -0.94 -23.04
CA THR A 111 -8.40 -2.24 -23.25
C THR A 111 -8.50 -2.74 -24.69
N ASP A 112 -9.54 -2.34 -25.43
CA ASP A 112 -9.69 -2.57 -26.87
C ASP A 112 -8.77 -1.71 -27.76
N LYS A 113 -7.90 -0.92 -27.12
CA LYS A 113 -6.92 0.00 -27.71
C LYS A 113 -7.52 1.25 -28.35
N SER A 114 -8.81 1.53 -28.16
CA SER A 114 -9.44 2.79 -28.57
C SER A 114 -8.98 3.96 -27.69
N GLU A 115 -8.65 5.09 -28.32
CA GLU A 115 -8.28 6.34 -27.61
C GLU A 115 -9.55 7.03 -27.12
N VAL A 116 -9.60 7.34 -25.82
CA VAL A 116 -10.74 7.99 -25.19
C VAL A 116 -10.53 9.51 -25.16
N GLY A 117 -9.38 9.95 -24.67
CA GLY A 117 -9.06 11.36 -24.54
C GLY A 117 -7.86 11.63 -23.63
N VAL A 118 -7.70 12.89 -23.23
CA VAL A 118 -6.66 13.33 -22.29
C VAL A 118 -7.32 13.81 -21.00
N ILE A 119 -6.80 13.37 -19.85
CA ILE A 119 -7.26 13.85 -18.54
C ILE A 119 -6.93 15.32 -18.42
N VAL A 120 -7.94 16.17 -18.21
CA VAL A 120 -7.77 17.61 -18.01
C VAL A 120 -8.06 18.04 -16.58
N ASP A 121 -8.91 17.28 -15.87
CA ASP A 121 -9.23 17.52 -14.48
C ASP A 121 -9.71 16.22 -13.81
N TYR A 122 -9.86 16.26 -12.51
CA TYR A 122 -10.47 15.20 -11.72
C TYR A 122 -11.35 15.80 -10.64
N THR A 123 -12.35 15.03 -10.21
CA THR A 123 -13.20 15.39 -9.09
C THR A 123 -13.28 14.22 -8.15
N GLU A 124 -13.03 14.48 -6.87
CA GLU A 124 -13.06 13.49 -5.81
C GLU A 124 -14.13 13.88 -4.79
N TYR A 125 -15.26 13.18 -4.81
CA TYR A 125 -16.31 13.32 -3.80
C TYR A 125 -16.46 12.00 -3.04
N SER A 126 -15.82 11.91 -1.86
CA SER A 126 -15.80 10.70 -1.04
C SER A 126 -15.23 9.51 -1.85
N MET A 127 -15.92 8.38 -1.92
CA MET A 127 -15.48 7.16 -2.61
C MET A 127 -15.83 7.14 -4.11
N ASN A 128 -16.34 8.25 -4.67
CA ASN A 128 -16.68 8.35 -6.08
C ASN A 128 -15.80 9.42 -6.74
N ALA A 129 -14.65 8.98 -7.26
CA ALA A 129 -13.77 9.82 -8.04
C ALA A 129 -14.11 9.71 -9.54
N THR A 130 -13.97 10.81 -10.26
CA THR A 130 -14.19 10.88 -11.72
C THR A 130 -13.09 11.68 -12.40
N PHE A 131 -12.63 11.21 -13.56
CA PHE A 131 -11.80 11.99 -14.47
C PHE A 131 -12.67 12.79 -15.43
N GLU A 132 -12.27 14.03 -15.68
CA GLU A 132 -12.73 14.80 -16.82
C GLU A 132 -11.71 14.67 -17.96
N LEU A 133 -12.18 14.15 -19.09
CA LEU A 133 -11.39 13.93 -20.29
C LEU A 133 -11.80 14.91 -21.38
N VAL A 134 -10.83 15.38 -22.17
CA VAL A 134 -11.09 15.99 -23.47
C VAL A 134 -10.79 14.96 -24.56
N THR A 135 -11.82 14.60 -25.32
CA THR A 135 -11.73 13.66 -26.44
C THR A 135 -10.96 14.27 -27.64
N PRO A 136 -10.50 13.45 -28.60
CA PRO A 136 -9.84 13.96 -29.82
C PRO A 136 -10.71 14.93 -30.66
N ASP A 137 -12.04 14.82 -30.59
CA ASP A 137 -12.98 15.74 -31.23
C ASP A 137 -13.33 16.99 -30.38
N GLY A 138 -12.67 17.16 -29.22
CA GLY A 138 -12.76 18.34 -28.36
C GLY A 138 -13.97 18.36 -27.42
N LYS A 139 -14.62 17.22 -27.21
CA LYS A 139 -15.73 17.09 -26.27
C LYS A 139 -15.25 16.71 -24.89
N HIS A 140 -16.01 17.12 -23.88
CA HIS A 140 -15.72 16.78 -22.50
C HIS A 140 -16.50 15.52 -22.10
N VAL A 141 -15.82 14.55 -21.49
CA VAL A 141 -16.42 13.29 -21.04
C VAL A 141 -15.98 13.02 -19.62
N LEU A 142 -16.92 12.58 -18.77
CA LEU A 142 -16.63 12.12 -17.42
C LEU A 142 -16.58 10.59 -17.39
N ILE A 143 -15.51 10.06 -16.81
CA ILE A 143 -15.38 8.61 -16.55
C ILE A 143 -15.06 8.36 -15.07
N PRO A 144 -15.44 7.21 -14.49
CA PRO A 144 -15.03 6.85 -13.14
C PRO A 144 -13.51 6.69 -13.05
N ALA A 145 -12.93 7.23 -11.99
CA ALA A 145 -11.51 7.06 -11.64
C ALA A 145 -11.37 5.99 -10.55
N ALA A 146 -11.98 4.82 -10.77
CA ALA A 146 -11.95 3.71 -9.82
C ALA A 146 -10.76 2.79 -10.12
N ASP A 147 -10.01 2.42 -9.09
CA ASP A 147 -8.80 1.59 -9.22
C ASP A 147 -9.06 0.26 -9.92
N GLU A 148 -10.24 -0.34 -9.70
CA GLU A 148 -10.66 -1.59 -10.36
C GLU A 148 -10.77 -1.48 -11.90
N LEU A 149 -10.89 -0.26 -12.43
CA LEU A 149 -10.94 0.01 -13.87
C LEU A 149 -9.57 0.35 -14.44
N ILE A 150 -8.56 0.62 -13.61
CA ILE A 150 -7.21 0.96 -14.07
C ILE A 150 -6.44 -0.34 -14.29
N VAL A 151 -6.01 -0.56 -15.53
CA VAL A 151 -5.30 -1.79 -15.94
C VAL A 151 -3.78 -1.57 -15.93
N GLU A 152 -3.32 -0.42 -16.40
CA GLU A 152 -1.89 -0.12 -16.49
C GLU A 152 -1.64 1.39 -16.49
N VAL A 153 -0.58 1.84 -15.82
CA VAL A 153 -0.10 3.22 -15.85
C VAL A 153 1.33 3.25 -16.43
N ASP A 154 1.48 3.75 -17.65
CA ASP A 154 2.79 4.01 -18.25
C ASP A 154 3.18 5.48 -17.99
N THR A 155 3.99 5.68 -16.96
CA THR A 155 4.49 7.00 -16.54
C THR A 155 5.47 7.61 -17.55
N SER A 156 6.20 6.77 -18.30
CA SER A 156 7.15 7.23 -19.31
C SER A 156 6.43 7.77 -20.56
N ALA A 157 5.35 7.10 -20.97
CA ALA A 157 4.53 7.49 -22.12
C ALA A 157 3.38 8.46 -21.76
N LYS A 158 3.11 8.68 -20.46
CA LYS A 158 1.91 9.37 -19.96
C LYS A 158 0.62 8.77 -20.51
N LEU A 159 0.50 7.45 -20.36
CA LEU A 159 -0.63 6.68 -20.84
C LEU A 159 -1.28 5.92 -19.67
N LEU A 160 -2.60 6.03 -19.57
CA LEU A 160 -3.44 5.30 -18.64
C LEU A 160 -4.30 4.32 -19.45
N GLU A 161 -4.11 3.01 -19.24
CA GLU A 161 -4.99 1.99 -19.80
C GLU A 161 -6.08 1.62 -18.80
N MET A 162 -7.32 1.63 -19.25
CA MET A 162 -8.48 1.35 -18.41
C MET A 162 -9.42 0.34 -19.07
N GLU A 163 -10.15 -0.45 -18.27
CA GLU A 163 -11.25 -1.30 -18.70
C GLU A 163 -12.58 -0.57 -18.49
N LEU A 164 -13.03 0.18 -19.50
CA LEU A 164 -14.25 0.97 -19.41
C LEU A 164 -15.46 0.18 -19.93
N PRO A 165 -16.61 0.17 -19.22
CA PRO A 165 -17.84 -0.46 -19.70
C PRO A 165 -18.29 0.06 -21.07
N GLU A 166 -18.81 -0.83 -21.91
CA GLU A 166 -19.42 -0.44 -23.20
C GLU A 166 -20.52 0.61 -22.99
N GLY A 167 -20.53 1.63 -23.84
CA GLY A 167 -21.52 2.71 -23.83
C GLY A 167 -21.30 3.78 -22.76
N LEU A 168 -20.31 3.65 -21.87
CA LEU A 168 -20.03 4.66 -20.83
C LEU A 168 -19.70 6.04 -21.42
N ILE A 169 -18.96 6.05 -22.53
CA ILE A 169 -18.54 7.27 -23.24
C ILE A 169 -19.73 7.90 -24.00
N ASP A 170 -20.66 7.07 -24.47
CA ASP A 170 -21.84 7.49 -25.25
C ASP A 170 -22.94 8.13 -24.38
N LEU A 171 -22.93 7.89 -23.06
CA LEU A 171 -23.92 8.44 -22.12
C LEU A 171 -23.79 9.97 -21.91
N ASN A 172 -22.66 10.56 -22.32
CA ASN A 172 -22.34 11.98 -22.10
C ASN A 172 -22.29 12.81 -23.40
N LEU A 173 -22.70 12.24 -24.54
CA LEU A 173 -22.64 12.85 -25.88
C LEU A 173 -23.99 13.31 -26.43
#